data_AF-A0A0W8CNK5-F1
#
_entry.id   AF-A0A0W8CNK5-F1
#
_cell.length_a   1.000
_cell.length_b   1.000
_cell.length_c   1.000
_cell.angle_alpha   90.00
_cell.angle_beta   90.00
_cell.angle_gamma   90.00
#
_symmetry.space_group_name_H-M   'P 1'
#
loop_
_entity.id
_entity.type
_entity.pdbx_description
1 polymer ?
#
loop_
_entity_poly.entity_id
_entity_poly.type
_entity_poly.pdbx_seq_one_letter_code
_entity_poly.pdbx_strand_id
1 'polypeptide(L)'
;MAGIFDRFRFGAKRELEAWRDSFFQRLRRHAAQVCLNDHDAIVKQEDEGEEAQQTECTLPHAPILIAFSGKRQFSWLFSPPLSKIENYGKQTRFPPGWPRELRADSEVWVLPSSSGRAAMTTAQRTLPYQQLAERLHQIPWGDIKKE
;
A
#
# COMPACT_ATOMS: atom_id res chain seq x y z
N MET A 1 0.10 7.01 -46.57
CA MET A 1 0.26 5.82 -45.72
C MET A 1 0.46 6.26 -44.28
N ALA A 2 -0.62 6.45 -43.52
CA ALA A 2 -0.53 6.76 -42.09
C ALA A 2 -0.45 5.43 -41.33
N GLY A 3 0.63 5.26 -40.56
CA GLY A 3 0.94 4.03 -39.85
C GLY A 3 -0.11 3.68 -38.80
N ILE A 4 -0.61 2.46 -38.90
CA ILE A 4 -1.43 1.76 -37.91
C ILE A 4 -0.55 1.48 -36.68
N PHE A 5 -0.47 2.43 -35.76
CA PHE A 5 0.23 2.26 -34.48
C PHE A 5 -0.60 2.71 -33.27
N ASP A 6 -1.93 2.66 -33.38
CA ASP A 6 -2.84 3.09 -32.29
C ASP A 6 -3.63 1.90 -31.70
N ARG A 7 -2.93 0.83 -31.30
CA ARG A 7 -3.57 -0.41 -30.78
C ARG A 7 -3.25 -0.79 -29.34
N PHE A 8 -2.79 0.16 -28.53
CA PHE A 8 -2.82 0.05 -27.07
C PHE A 8 -3.14 1.41 -26.46
N ARG A 9 -4.38 1.88 -26.63
CA ARG A 9 -4.90 3.00 -25.86
C ARG A 9 -5.14 2.48 -24.43
N PHE A 10 -4.08 2.44 -23.64
CA PHE A 10 -4.14 2.24 -22.19
C PHE A 10 -5.20 3.19 -21.62
N GLY A 11 -5.99 2.71 -20.64
CA GLY A 11 -7.18 3.39 -20.10
C GLY A 11 -7.04 4.90 -20.07
N ALA A 12 -8.08 5.62 -20.51
CA ALA A 12 -8.04 7.07 -20.64
C ALA A 12 -7.49 7.69 -19.35
N LYS A 13 -6.66 8.74 -19.44
CA LYS A 13 -6.01 9.38 -18.27
C LYS A 13 -6.91 9.49 -17.03
N ARG A 14 -8.18 9.86 -17.25
CA ARG A 14 -9.23 9.97 -16.22
C ARG A 14 -9.54 8.66 -15.50
N GLU A 15 -9.53 7.53 -16.20
CA GLU A 15 -9.77 6.20 -15.64
C GLU A 15 -8.64 5.78 -14.71
N LEU A 16 -7.38 5.98 -15.13
CA LEU A 16 -6.21 5.71 -14.28
C LEU A 16 -6.17 6.60 -13.04
N GLU A 17 -6.51 7.88 -13.19
CA GLU A 17 -6.68 8.81 -12.07
C GLU A 17 -7.80 8.37 -11.12
N ALA A 18 -8.95 7.95 -11.65
CA ALA A 18 -10.05 7.42 -10.84
C ALA A 18 -9.65 6.14 -10.09
N TRP A 19 -8.87 5.24 -10.71
CA TRP A 19 -8.36 4.04 -10.04
C TRP A 19 -7.37 4.37 -8.92
N ARG A 20 -6.48 5.33 -9.15
CA ARG A 20 -5.56 5.85 -8.13
C ARG A 20 -6.34 6.43 -6.95
N ASP A 21 -7.30 7.30 -7.21
CA ASP A 21 -8.07 7.98 -6.17
C ASP A 21 -8.93 6.98 -5.40
N SER A 22 -9.53 6.01 -6.09
CA SER A 22 -10.25 4.89 -5.49
C SER A 22 -9.36 4.03 -4.59
N PHE A 23 -8.11 3.77 -5.00
CA PHE A 23 -7.13 3.06 -4.17
C PHE A 23 -6.80 3.84 -2.89
N PHE A 24 -6.53 5.15 -2.99
CA PHE A 24 -6.27 5.98 -1.79
C PHE A 24 -7.49 6.05 -0.88
N GLN A 25 -8.70 6.13 -1.43
CA GLN A 25 -9.93 6.10 -0.64
C GLN A 25 -10.07 4.78 0.12
N ARG A 26 -9.77 3.63 -0.51
CA ARG A 26 -9.77 2.34 0.19
C ARG A 26 -8.74 2.29 1.31
N LEU A 27 -7.55 2.87 1.12
CA LEU A 27 -6.54 2.94 2.17
C LEU A 27 -7.01 3.76 3.38
N ARG A 28 -7.64 4.91 3.13
CA ARG A 28 -8.25 5.74 4.19
C ARG A 28 -9.36 5.01 4.92
N ARG A 29 -10.26 4.35 4.19
CA ARG A 29 -11.35 3.56 4.77
C ARG A 29 -10.84 2.40 5.60
N HIS A 30 -9.79 1.71 5.15
CA HIS A 30 -9.17 0.64 5.91
C HIS A 30 -8.61 1.16 7.24
N ALA A 31 -7.85 2.25 7.24
CA ALA A 31 -7.32 2.85 8.46
C ALA A 31 -8.46 3.26 9.43
N ALA A 32 -9.53 3.88 8.92
CA ALA A 32 -10.70 4.23 9.72
C ALA A 32 -11.42 2.99 10.30
N GLN A 33 -11.55 1.90 9.52
CA GLN A 33 -12.19 0.67 10.00
C GLN A 33 -11.38 -0.01 11.10
N VAL A 34 -10.04 -0.02 10.97
CA VAL A 34 -9.17 -0.59 12.02
C VAL A 34 -9.27 0.26 13.29
N CYS A 35 -9.28 1.60 13.17
CA CYS A 35 -9.53 2.49 14.31
C CYS A 35 -10.85 2.14 15.03
N LEU A 36 -11.96 2.02 14.29
CA LEU A 36 -13.26 1.66 14.86
C LEU A 36 -13.21 0.30 15.57
N ASN A 37 -12.60 -0.72 14.94
CA ASN A 37 -12.54 -2.06 15.53
C ASN A 37 -11.66 -2.12 16.79
N ASP A 38 -10.52 -1.43 16.79
CA ASP A 38 -9.60 -1.39 17.93
C ASP A 38 -10.23 -0.67 19.11
N HIS A 39 -10.94 0.45 18.87
CA HIS A 39 -11.65 1.17 19.91
C HIS A 39 -12.94 0.48 20.37
N ASP A 40 -13.71 -0.16 19.49
CA ASP A 40 -14.86 -0.98 19.88
C ASP A 40 -14.44 -2.16 20.79
N ALA A 41 -13.23 -2.69 20.62
CA ALA A 41 -12.68 -3.72 21.50
C ALA A 41 -12.34 -3.18 22.90
N ILE A 42 -11.84 -1.94 22.99
CA ILE A 42 -11.55 -1.24 24.26
C ILE A 42 -12.85 -0.91 25.00
N VAL A 43 -13.82 -0.33 24.31
CA VAL A 43 -15.12 0.08 24.91
C VAL A 43 -15.87 -1.13 25.48
N LYS A 44 -15.78 -2.31 24.84
CA LYS A 44 -16.37 -3.55 25.36
C LYS A 44 -15.64 -4.13 26.59
N GLN A 45 -14.42 -3.70 26.89
CA GLN A 45 -13.71 -4.08 28.13
C GLN A 45 -14.01 -3.14 29.30
N GLU A 46 -14.48 -1.92 29.05
CA GLU A 46 -14.62 -0.86 30.04
C GLU A 46 -16.09 -0.54 30.41
N ASP A 47 -17.04 -1.44 30.13
CA ASP A 47 -18.44 -1.24 30.51
C ASP A 47 -18.69 -1.57 32.00
N GLU A 48 -18.21 -0.69 32.88
CA GLU A 48 -18.97 -0.17 34.02
C GLU A 48 -18.72 1.34 34.14
N GLY A 49 -19.26 2.10 33.19
CA GLY A 49 -19.62 3.52 33.36
C GLY A 49 -18.51 4.54 33.13
N GLU A 50 -18.52 5.17 31.95
CA GLU A 50 -18.48 6.63 31.76
C GLU A 50 -18.61 6.95 30.26
N GLU A 51 -19.30 8.05 29.93
CA GLU A 51 -19.65 8.44 28.56
C GLU A 51 -18.41 8.51 27.65
N ALA A 52 -18.29 7.57 26.72
CA ALA A 52 -17.20 7.48 25.75
C ALA A 52 -17.22 8.69 24.81
N GLN A 53 -16.56 9.77 25.21
CA GLN A 53 -16.16 10.84 24.30
C GLN A 53 -15.33 10.21 23.18
N GLN A 54 -15.77 10.40 21.93
CA GLN A 54 -15.03 10.01 20.73
C GLN A 54 -13.68 10.76 20.74
N THR A 55 -12.68 10.15 21.35
CA THR A 55 -11.32 10.66 21.38
C THR A 55 -10.73 10.50 19.99
N GLU A 56 -10.05 11.54 19.51
CA GLU A 56 -9.29 11.47 18.27
C GLU A 56 -8.31 10.29 18.36
N CYS A 57 -8.45 9.38 17.40
CA CYS A 57 -7.69 8.15 17.31
C CYS A 57 -6.17 8.42 17.35
N THR A 58 -5.50 8.06 18.44
CA THR A 58 -4.05 8.35 18.63
C THR A 58 -3.14 7.33 17.95
N LEU A 59 -3.68 6.18 17.54
CA LEU A 59 -2.92 5.11 16.91
C LEU A 59 -2.83 5.28 15.38
N PRO A 60 -1.65 5.07 14.78
CA PRO A 60 -1.49 5.06 13.34
C PRO A 60 -2.00 3.75 12.72
N HIS A 61 -3.29 3.68 12.40
CA HIS A 61 -3.95 2.48 11.87
C HIS A 61 -3.68 2.18 10.39
N ALA A 62 -2.99 3.08 9.69
CA ALA A 62 -2.57 2.80 8.33
C ALA A 62 -1.45 1.73 8.30
N PRO A 63 -1.37 0.92 7.24
CA PRO A 63 -0.35 -0.12 7.13
C PRO A 63 1.06 0.48 7.08
N ILE A 64 1.97 -0.11 7.86
CA ILE A 64 3.40 0.27 7.89
C ILE A 64 4.08 -0.10 6.58
N LEU A 65 3.74 -1.24 5.98
CA LEU A 65 4.30 -1.71 4.71
C LEU A 65 3.18 -1.89 3.68
N ILE A 66 3.35 -1.31 2.49
CA ILE A 66 2.44 -1.48 1.36
C ILE A 66 3.25 -2.06 0.20
N ALA A 67 2.97 -3.32 -0.17
CA ALA A 67 3.70 -4.01 -1.22
C ALA A 67 2.85 -4.22 -2.49
N PHE A 68 3.33 -3.72 -3.62
CA PHE A 68 2.75 -3.95 -4.95
C PHE A 68 3.42 -5.16 -5.62
N SER A 69 2.64 -6.16 -6.01
CA SER A 69 3.12 -7.39 -6.66
C SER A 69 3.27 -7.23 -8.18
N GLY A 70 3.92 -6.16 -8.59
CA GLY A 70 4.27 -5.89 -9.98
C GLY A 70 4.45 -4.41 -10.29
N LYS A 71 5.45 -4.09 -11.11
CA LYS A 71 5.79 -2.71 -11.53
C LYS A 71 4.58 -1.95 -12.09
N ARG A 72 3.75 -2.62 -12.89
CA ARG A 72 2.63 -1.97 -13.59
C ARG A 72 1.56 -1.44 -12.62
N GLN A 73 1.29 -2.15 -11.51
CA GLN A 73 0.34 -1.71 -10.50
C GLN A 73 0.77 -0.38 -9.87
N PHE A 74 2.05 -0.25 -9.54
CA PHE A 74 2.59 0.96 -8.95
C PHE A 74 2.74 2.11 -9.96
N SER A 75 3.23 1.81 -11.16
CA SER A 75 3.42 2.80 -12.24
C SER A 75 2.12 3.52 -12.60
N TRP A 76 0.99 2.80 -12.60
CA TRP A 76 -0.33 3.34 -12.93
C TRP A 76 -0.90 4.32 -11.90
N LEU A 77 -0.31 4.41 -10.71
CA LEU A 77 -0.71 5.42 -9.74
C LEU A 77 -0.17 6.82 -10.08
N PHE A 78 0.74 6.94 -11.06
CA PHE A 78 1.28 8.21 -11.51
C PHE A 78 0.50 8.73 -12.74
N SER A 79 0.43 10.06 -12.89
CA SER A 79 -0.16 10.71 -14.05
C SER A 79 0.86 11.70 -14.65
N PRO A 80 1.47 11.39 -15.82
CA PRO A 80 1.33 10.16 -16.58
C PRO A 80 1.94 8.93 -15.86
N PRO A 81 1.53 7.70 -16.22
CA PRO A 81 2.14 6.50 -15.67
C PRO A 81 3.66 6.46 -15.88
N LEU A 82 4.38 5.93 -14.90
CA LEU A 82 5.84 5.80 -15.03
C LEU A 82 6.18 4.79 -16.13
N SER A 83 6.88 5.23 -17.17
CA SER A 83 7.35 4.35 -18.26
C SER A 83 8.33 3.29 -17.76
N LYS A 84 9.06 3.56 -16.68
CA LYS A 84 9.99 2.64 -16.04
C LYS A 84 9.96 2.83 -14.52
N ILE A 85 9.92 1.71 -13.81
CA ILE A 85 10.31 1.64 -12.39
C ILE A 85 11.71 1.06 -12.36
N GLU A 86 12.65 1.85 -11.85
CA GLU A 86 14.08 1.56 -11.88
C GLU A 86 14.36 0.20 -11.25
N ASN A 87 13.94 0.00 -10.00
CA ASN A 87 14.29 -1.17 -9.22
C ASN A 87 13.09 -1.75 -8.47
N TYR A 88 13.14 -3.06 -8.20
CA TYR A 88 12.29 -3.69 -7.20
C TYR A 88 12.80 -3.35 -5.79
N GLY A 89 11.95 -3.53 -4.78
CA GLY A 89 12.23 -3.20 -3.39
C GLY A 89 11.55 -1.91 -2.93
N LYS A 90 12.08 -1.31 -1.87
CA LYS A 90 11.58 -0.06 -1.27
C LYS A 90 11.64 1.09 -2.27
N GLN A 91 10.55 1.83 -2.37
CA GLN A 91 10.42 3.00 -3.23
C GLN A 91 10.57 4.28 -2.41
N THR A 92 11.21 5.29 -2.98
CA THR A 92 11.38 6.62 -2.38
C THR A 92 10.47 7.67 -3.01
N ARG A 93 9.93 7.38 -4.20
CA ARG A 93 9.06 8.26 -4.97
C ARG A 93 7.62 7.77 -4.87
N PHE A 94 6.70 8.65 -4.51
CA PHE A 94 5.29 8.31 -4.33
C PHE A 94 4.42 8.99 -5.40
N PRO A 95 3.28 8.38 -5.78
CA PRO A 95 2.35 8.99 -6.72
C PRO A 95 1.74 10.29 -6.15
N PRO A 96 1.29 11.21 -7.03
CA PRO A 96 0.61 12.43 -6.59
C PRO A 96 -0.62 12.11 -5.74
N GLY A 97 -0.82 12.87 -4.65
CA GLY A 97 -1.96 12.67 -3.75
C GLY A 97 -1.86 11.46 -2.83
N TRP A 98 -0.66 10.84 -2.71
CA TRP A 98 -0.42 9.78 -1.73
C TRP A 98 -0.87 10.22 -0.33
N PRO A 99 -1.66 9.41 0.40
CA PRO A 99 -2.32 9.80 1.63
C PRO A 99 -1.34 9.82 2.83
N ARG A 100 -0.45 10.82 2.85
CA ARG A 100 0.58 11.00 3.90
C ARG A 100 -0.02 11.30 5.27
N GLU A 101 -1.25 11.83 5.31
CA GLU A 101 -2.01 12.09 6.52
C GLU A 101 -2.32 10.81 7.33
N LEU A 102 -2.33 9.64 6.68
CA LEU A 102 -2.66 8.39 7.37
C LEU A 102 -1.51 7.88 8.24
N ARG A 103 -0.28 7.92 7.70
CA ARG A 103 0.92 7.43 8.38
C ARG A 103 2.18 7.88 7.65
N ALA A 104 3.06 8.61 8.35
CA ALA A 104 4.25 9.22 7.75
C ALA A 104 5.42 8.23 7.54
N ASP A 105 5.50 7.19 8.38
CA ASP A 105 6.52 6.13 8.34
C ASP A 105 6.12 4.93 7.45
N SER A 106 4.99 5.00 6.74
CA SER A 106 4.59 3.95 5.80
C SER A 106 5.58 3.80 4.64
N GLU A 107 6.05 2.58 4.41
CA GLU A 107 6.96 2.23 3.34
C GLU A 107 6.21 1.59 2.18
N VAL A 108 6.52 2.02 0.95
CA VAL A 108 6.00 1.40 -0.26
C VAL A 108 7.07 0.53 -0.89
N TRP A 109 6.70 -0.70 -1.20
CA TRP A 109 7.57 -1.69 -1.81
C TRP A 109 6.99 -2.13 -3.16
N VAL A 110 7.84 -2.29 -4.17
CA VAL A 110 7.45 -2.86 -5.46
C VAL A 110 8.17 -4.18 -5.62
N LEU A 111 7.40 -5.25 -5.72
CA LEU A 111 7.90 -6.60 -5.84
C LEU A 111 7.75 -7.11 -7.28
N PRO A 112 8.56 -8.09 -7.69
CA PRO A 112 8.30 -8.86 -8.89
C PRO A 112 6.89 -9.45 -8.87
N SER A 113 6.28 -9.61 -10.04
CA SER A 113 5.03 -10.36 -10.09
C SER A 113 5.27 -11.79 -9.64
N SER A 114 4.36 -12.34 -8.85
CA SER A 114 4.37 -13.77 -8.48
C SER A 114 4.02 -14.68 -9.68
N SER A 115 3.52 -14.13 -10.79
CA SER A 115 3.26 -14.91 -11.99
C SER A 115 4.57 -15.39 -12.63
N GLY A 116 4.67 -16.71 -12.89
CA GLY A 116 5.83 -17.32 -13.54
C GLY A 116 6.10 -16.84 -14.98
N ARG A 117 5.23 -15.98 -15.54
CA ARG A 117 5.32 -15.45 -16.90
C ARG A 117 6.41 -14.39 -17.09
N ALA A 118 6.87 -13.77 -16.00
CA ALA A 118 7.92 -12.76 -16.10
C ALA A 118 9.28 -13.44 -16.37
N ALA A 119 9.98 -13.02 -17.43
CA ALA A 119 11.33 -13.46 -17.76
C ALA A 119 12.33 -12.92 -16.73
N MET A 120 12.51 -13.66 -15.64
CA MET A 120 13.49 -13.39 -14.59
C MET A 120 13.89 -14.71 -13.95
N THR A 121 15.11 -14.77 -13.43
CA THR A 121 15.56 -15.91 -12.63
C THR A 121 14.80 -15.99 -11.32
N THR A 122 14.74 -17.19 -10.71
CA THR A 122 14.15 -17.36 -9.39
C THR A 122 14.82 -16.47 -8.35
N ALA A 123 16.15 -16.39 -8.36
CA ALA A 123 16.91 -15.55 -7.43
C ALA A 123 16.54 -14.06 -7.54
N GLN A 124 16.42 -13.53 -8.76
CA GLN A 124 15.96 -12.15 -8.98
C GLN A 124 14.51 -11.93 -8.53
N ARG A 125 13.67 -12.96 -8.62
CA ARG A 125 12.28 -12.90 -8.17
C ARG A 125 12.17 -12.91 -6.65
N THR A 126 12.93 -13.78 -5.98
CA THR A 126 12.82 -14.03 -4.54
C THR A 126 13.49 -12.94 -3.72
N LEU A 127 14.58 -12.34 -4.21
CA LEU A 127 15.37 -11.38 -3.44
C LEU A 127 14.54 -10.20 -2.88
N PRO A 128 13.68 -9.51 -3.67
CA PRO A 128 12.87 -8.42 -3.13
C PRO A 128 11.84 -8.87 -2.08
N TYR A 129 11.34 -10.11 -2.17
CA TYR A 129 10.44 -10.68 -1.17
C TYR A 129 11.21 -11.01 0.12
N GLN A 130 12.43 -11.54 0.01
CA GLN A 130 13.30 -11.80 1.16
C GLN A 130 13.64 -10.50 1.89
N GLN A 131 14.02 -9.44 1.16
CA GLN A 131 14.29 -8.12 1.74
C GLN A 131 13.05 -7.53 2.44
N LEU A 132 11.86 -7.68 1.85
CA LEU A 132 10.63 -7.25 2.50
C LEU A 132 10.35 -8.05 3.78
N ALA A 133 10.58 -9.37 3.77
CA ALA A 133 10.41 -10.21 4.95
C ALA A 133 11.40 -9.85 6.07
N GLU A 134 12.67 -9.59 5.72
CA GLU A 134 13.67 -9.06 6.66
C GLU A 134 13.21 -7.73 7.25
N ARG A 135 12.70 -6.81 6.41
CA ARG A 135 12.17 -5.52 6.89
C ARG A 135 10.97 -5.71 7.83
N LEU A 136 10.08 -6.64 7.53
CA LEU A 136 8.92 -6.98 8.34
C LEU A 136 9.32 -7.46 9.74
N HIS A 137 10.37 -8.30 9.84
CA HIS A 137 10.89 -8.78 11.12
C HIS A 137 11.56 -7.67 11.96
N GLN A 138 12.03 -6.59 11.33
CA GLN A 138 12.63 -5.45 12.01
C GLN A 138 11.59 -4.45 12.54
N ILE A 139 10.32 -4.59 12.19
CA ILE A 139 9.28 -3.71 12.72
C ILE A 139 9.04 -4.07 14.19
N PRO A 140 9.09 -3.09 15.12
CA PRO A 140 8.76 -3.32 16.51
C PRO A 140 7.24 -3.45 16.63
N TRP A 141 6.74 -4.67 16.43
CA TRP A 141 5.41 -5.05 16.85
C TRP A 141 5.45 -5.09 18.38
N GLY A 142 4.81 -4.12 19.05
CA GLY A 142 4.80 -4.05 20.53
C GLY A 142 4.45 -5.40 21.16
N ASP A 143 4.84 -5.64 22.41
CA ASP A 143 4.88 -6.96 23.06
C ASP A 143 3.72 -7.89 22.67
N ILE A 144 3.98 -8.71 21.64
CA ILE A 144 3.13 -9.85 21.34
C ILE A 144 3.44 -10.82 22.46
N LYS A 145 2.61 -10.84 23.51
CA LYS A 145 2.61 -11.92 24.49
C LYS A 145 2.49 -13.22 23.71
N LYS A 146 3.60 -13.93 23.56
CA LYS A 146 3.61 -15.29 23.04
C LYS A 146 3.05 -16.15 24.16
N GLU A 147 1.82 -16.64 23.97
CA GLU A 147 1.30 -17.78 24.72
C GLU A 147 2.12 -19.05 24.43
#